data_AF-A0A1F3VC76-F1
#
_entry.id   AF-A0A1F3VC76-F1
#
_cell.length_a   1.000
_cell.length_b   1.000
_cell.length_c   1.000
_cell.angle_alpha   90.00
_cell.angle_beta   90.00
_cell.angle_gamma   90.00
#
_symmetry.space_group_name_H-M   'P 1'
#
loop_
_entity.id
_entity.type
_entity.pdbx_description
1 polymer ?
#
loop_
_entity_poly.entity_id
_entity_poly.type
_entity_poly.pdbx_seq_one_letter_code
_entity_poly.pdbx_strand_id
1 'polypeptide(L)'
;MDDKTKKDKIQTAIEAHFAWFDRLKQAIATQKSEFKPEVVAKDNQCEFGKWIYSDLQTICDEKLYLEIKTNHAEFHKKASEALSLALQGKIKDAEERIAFGGELIKLSGKLVLLLKKI
;
A
#
# COMPACT_ATOMS: atom_id res chain seq x y z
N MET A 1 0.65 -13.25 21.15
CA MET A 1 1.40 -12.03 20.78
C MET A 1 1.05 -10.96 21.80
N ASP A 2 2.04 -10.38 22.49
CA ASP A 2 1.79 -9.30 23.44
C ASP A 2 1.46 -7.97 22.73
N ASP A 3 0.90 -7.01 23.48
CA ASP A 3 0.43 -5.73 22.94
C ASP A 3 1.56 -4.84 22.41
N LYS A 4 2.79 -5.03 22.91
CA LYS A 4 3.97 -4.30 22.44
C LYS A 4 4.35 -4.75 21.03
N THR A 5 4.41 -6.07 20.82
CA THR A 5 4.72 -6.69 19.53
C THR A 5 3.69 -6.33 18.46
N LYS A 6 2.40 -6.21 18.83
CA LYS A 6 1.33 -5.72 17.94
C LYS A 6 1.59 -4.28 17.45
N LYS A 7 1.87 -3.37 18.39
CA LYS A 7 2.11 -1.95 18.08
C LYS A 7 3.35 -1.76 17.21
N ASP A 8 4.42 -2.49 17.48
CA ASP A 8 5.66 -2.44 16.69
C ASP A 8 5.41 -2.88 15.24
N LYS A 9 4.66 -3.98 15.03
CA LYS A 9 4.28 -4.43 13.67
C LYS A 9 3.40 -3.41 12.93
N ILE A 10 2.45 -2.77 13.61
CA ILE A 10 1.62 -1.72 13.01
C ILE A 10 2.47 -0.52 12.60
N GLN A 11 3.40 -0.09 13.45
CA GLN A 11 4.30 1.02 13.15
C GLN A 11 5.19 0.70 11.95
N THR A 12 5.80 -0.49 11.92
CA THR A 12 6.59 -0.96 10.76
C THR A 12 5.76 -1.03 9.48
N ALA A 13 4.50 -1.46 9.56
CA ALA A 13 3.59 -1.49 8.41
C ALA A 13 3.33 -0.08 7.86
N ILE A 14 3.08 0.89 8.73
CA ILE A 14 2.86 2.29 8.36
C ILE A 14 4.11 2.87 7.70
N GLU A 15 5.30 2.64 8.27
CA GLU A 15 6.57 3.10 7.71
C GLU A 15 6.87 2.48 6.34
N ALA A 16 6.68 1.17 6.21
CA ALA A 16 6.86 0.46 4.94
C ALA A 16 5.93 1.00 3.85
N HIS A 17 4.71 1.42 4.23
CA HIS A 17 3.74 2.02 3.32
C HIS A 17 4.17 3.40 2.84
N PHE A 18 4.67 4.27 3.73
CA PHE A 18 5.22 5.57 3.33
C PHE A 18 6.42 5.43 2.40
N ALA A 19 7.35 4.53 2.73
CA ALA A 19 8.50 4.23 1.88
C ALA A 19 8.07 3.72 0.49
N TRP A 20 6.96 2.99 0.41
CA TRP A 20 6.42 2.53 -0.86
C TRP A 20 5.91 3.70 -1.72
N PHE A 21 5.22 4.67 -1.12
CA PHE A 21 4.74 5.83 -1.85
C PHE A 21 5.89 6.71 -2.40
N ASP A 22 6.99 6.83 -1.65
CA ASP A 22 8.17 7.56 -2.12
C ASP A 22 8.89 6.83 -3.25
N ARG A 23 8.96 5.49 -3.22
CA ARG A 23 9.45 4.69 -4.37
C ARG A 23 8.59 4.92 -5.62
N LEU A 24 7.27 5.01 -5.48
CA LEU A 24 6.38 5.28 -6.61
C LEU A 24 6.66 6.67 -7.22
N LYS A 25 6.84 7.70 -6.39
CA LYS A 25 7.22 9.05 -6.86
C LYS A 25 8.55 9.03 -7.62
N GLN A 26 9.55 8.31 -7.10
CA GLN A 26 10.84 8.17 -7.78
C GLN A 26 10.68 7.45 -9.12
N ALA A 27 9.85 6.42 -9.19
CA ALA A 27 9.58 5.72 -10.45
C ALA A 27 8.88 6.60 -11.49
N ILE A 28 7.97 7.47 -11.04
CA ILE A 28 7.33 8.49 -11.90
C ILE A 28 8.38 9.48 -12.42
N ALA A 29 9.21 10.04 -11.53
CA ALA A 29 10.21 11.03 -11.90
C ALA A 29 11.31 10.47 -12.84
N THR A 30 11.70 9.21 -12.65
CA THR A 30 12.83 8.60 -13.37
C THR A 30 12.42 7.71 -14.54
N GLN A 31 11.12 7.37 -14.65
CA GLN A 31 10.58 6.36 -15.58
C GLN A 31 11.23 4.98 -15.41
N LYS A 32 11.77 4.70 -14.22
CA LYS A 32 12.47 3.46 -13.90
C LYS A 32 11.94 2.90 -12.60
N SER A 33 11.81 1.58 -12.55
CA SER A 33 11.39 0.88 -11.36
C SER A 33 12.05 -0.48 -11.29
N GLU A 34 12.41 -0.86 -10.07
CA GLU A 34 12.91 -2.20 -9.72
C GLU A 34 11.78 -3.24 -9.80
N PHE A 35 10.54 -2.79 -9.66
CA PHE A 35 9.34 -3.60 -9.68
C PHE A 35 8.57 -3.42 -10.97
N LYS A 36 7.97 -4.51 -11.47
CA LYS A 36 7.01 -4.47 -12.57
C LYS A 36 5.60 -4.14 -12.05
N PRO A 37 4.75 -3.45 -12.83
CA PRO A 37 3.36 -3.18 -12.45
C PRO A 37 2.60 -4.42 -12.00
N GLU A 38 2.78 -5.57 -12.68
CA GLU A 38 2.06 -6.81 -12.35
C GLU A 38 2.49 -7.40 -11.00
N VAL A 39 3.70 -7.08 -10.53
CA VAL A 39 4.16 -7.43 -9.19
C VAL A 39 3.57 -6.46 -8.17
N VAL A 40 3.55 -5.18 -8.49
CA VAL A 40 2.96 -4.14 -7.62
C VAL A 40 1.46 -4.34 -7.42
N ALA A 41 0.73 -4.84 -8.42
CA ALA A 41 -0.69 -5.13 -8.31
C ALA A 41 -1.02 -6.25 -7.31
N LYS A 42 -0.04 -7.08 -6.94
CA LYS A 42 -0.21 -8.15 -5.97
C LYS A 42 -0.04 -7.62 -4.56
N ASP A 43 -1.15 -7.52 -3.85
CA ASP A 43 -1.25 -7.00 -2.48
C ASP A 43 -0.69 -7.94 -1.40
N ASN A 44 -0.12 -9.08 -1.79
CA ASN A 44 0.50 -10.05 -0.89
C ASN A 44 2.02 -10.16 -1.06
N GLN A 45 2.65 -9.35 -1.93
CA GLN A 45 4.09 -9.41 -2.17
C GLN A 45 4.90 -8.46 -1.31
N CYS A 46 4.30 -7.37 -0.84
CA CYS A 46 4.96 -6.47 0.12
C CYS A 46 4.94 -7.07 1.53
N GLU A 47 5.86 -6.65 2.40
CA GLU A 47 5.96 -7.17 3.77
C GLU A 47 4.67 -6.98 4.58
N PHE A 48 4.00 -5.83 4.39
CA PHE A 48 2.70 -5.59 5.02
C PHE A 48 1.61 -6.52 4.48
N GLY A 49 1.57 -6.76 3.17
CA GLY A 49 0.70 -7.75 2.55
C GLY A 49 0.93 -9.16 3.10
N LYS A 50 2.19 -9.59 3.21
CA LYS A 50 2.53 -10.89 3.82
C LYS A 50 1.99 -10.98 5.26
N TRP A 51 2.09 -9.90 6.04
CA TRP A 51 1.52 -9.85 7.39
C TRP A 51 -0.01 -9.90 7.41
N ILE A 52 -0.68 -9.19 6.50
CA ILE A 52 -2.15 -9.26 6.34
C ILE A 52 -2.58 -10.71 6.13
N TYR A 53 -1.94 -11.40 5.19
CA TYR A 53 -2.33 -12.76 4.79
C TYR A 53 -1.83 -13.87 5.73
N SER A 54 -1.07 -13.52 6.79
CA SER A 54 -0.58 -14.48 7.78
C SER A 54 -1.19 -14.19 9.16
N ASP A 55 -0.60 -13.28 9.90
CA ASP A 55 -0.93 -13.07 11.31
C ASP A 55 -2.21 -12.25 11.46
N LEU A 56 -2.47 -11.27 10.58
CA LEU A 56 -3.54 -10.30 10.78
C LEU A 56 -4.92 -10.97 10.88
N GLN A 57 -5.14 -12.01 10.08
CA GLN A 57 -6.38 -12.79 10.10
C GLN A 57 -6.68 -13.40 11.49
N THR A 58 -5.66 -13.68 12.30
CA THR A 58 -5.82 -14.34 13.61
C THR A 58 -5.92 -13.35 14.77
N ILE A 59 -5.53 -12.10 14.58
CA ILE A 59 -5.45 -11.07 15.65
C ILE A 59 -6.56 -10.03 15.55
N CYS A 60 -7.25 -9.97 14.41
CA CYS A 60 -8.21 -8.93 14.08
C CYS A 60 -9.61 -9.54 13.93
N ASP A 61 -10.64 -8.78 14.32
CA ASP A 61 -12.02 -9.13 13.98
C ASP A 61 -12.18 -9.34 12.47
N GLU A 62 -13.01 -10.30 12.07
CA GLU A 62 -13.16 -10.71 10.66
C GLU A 62 -13.59 -9.55 9.75
N LYS A 63 -14.50 -8.69 10.23
CA LYS A 63 -14.98 -7.54 9.47
C LYS A 63 -13.87 -6.52 9.28
N LEU A 64 -13.11 -6.21 10.34
CA LEU A 64 -11.99 -5.28 10.27
C LEU A 64 -10.85 -5.84 9.40
N TYR A 65 -10.57 -7.14 9.49
CA TYR A 65 -9.58 -7.82 8.65
C TYR A 65 -9.94 -7.71 7.17
N LEU A 66 -11.20 -8.01 6.80
CA LEU A 66 -11.66 -7.91 5.43
C LEU A 66 -11.60 -6.47 4.90
N GLU A 67 -11.92 -5.48 5.74
CA GLU A 67 -11.82 -4.07 5.37
C GLU A 67 -10.38 -3.64 5.13
N ILE A 68 -9.43 -4.04 6.00
CA ILE A 68 -8.00 -3.78 5.82
C ILE A 68 -7.49 -4.41 4.53
N LYS A 69 -7.79 -5.70 4.33
CA LYS A 69 -7.36 -6.46 3.16
C LYS A 69 -7.89 -5.83 1.86
N THR A 70 -9.18 -5.48 1.82
CA THR A 70 -9.81 -4.87 0.64
C THR A 70 -9.18 -3.51 0.33
N ASN A 71 -9.05 -2.64 1.34
CA ASN A 71 -8.44 -1.33 1.17
C ASN A 71 -6.97 -1.43 0.70
N HIS A 72 -6.22 -2.41 1.21
CA HIS A 72 -4.84 -2.67 0.80
C HIS A 72 -4.75 -3.18 -0.65
N ALA A 73 -5.64 -4.08 -1.06
CA ALA A 73 -5.69 -4.57 -2.43
C ALA A 73 -6.02 -3.46 -3.44
N GLU A 74 -6.99 -2.59 -3.11
CA GLU A 74 -7.33 -1.43 -3.93
C GLU A 74 -6.15 -0.46 -4.06
N PHE A 75 -5.42 -0.23 -2.96
CA PHE A 75 -4.21 0.59 -2.99
C PHE A 75 -3.20 0.04 -4.00
N HIS A 76 -2.86 -1.25 -3.90
CA HIS A 76 -1.88 -1.91 -4.77
C HIS A 76 -2.29 -1.93 -6.25
N LYS A 77 -3.59 -2.02 -6.54
CA LYS A 77 -4.12 -1.87 -7.90
C LYS A 77 -3.86 -0.46 -8.46
N LYS A 78 -4.21 0.59 -7.70
CA LYS A 78 -4.03 1.99 -8.13
C LYS A 78 -2.55 2.37 -8.26
N ALA A 79 -1.75 1.88 -7.34
CA ALA A 79 -0.30 1.89 -7.36
C ALA A 79 0.30 1.33 -8.65
N SER A 80 -0.17 0.14 -9.06
CA SER A 80 0.25 -0.51 -10.30
C SER A 80 -0.14 0.31 -11.53
N GLU A 81 -1.35 0.88 -11.54
CA GLU A 81 -1.81 1.76 -12.64
C GLU A 81 -0.89 2.98 -12.79
N ALA A 82 -0.58 3.66 -11.68
CA ALA A 82 0.33 4.81 -11.68
C ALA A 82 1.74 4.43 -12.18
N LEU A 83 2.28 3.31 -11.71
CA LEU A 83 3.58 2.80 -12.15
C LEU A 83 3.57 2.45 -13.64
N SER A 84 2.51 1.81 -14.13
CA SER A 84 2.38 1.46 -15.55
C SER A 84 2.38 2.70 -16.45
N LEU A 85 1.68 3.77 -16.05
CA LEU A 85 1.70 5.06 -16.74
C LEU A 85 3.10 5.69 -16.74
N ALA A 86 3.78 5.66 -15.60
CA ALA A 86 5.16 6.15 -15.48
C ALA A 86 6.13 5.45 -16.44
N LEU A 87 6.10 4.11 -16.46
CA LEU A 87 6.98 3.30 -17.32
C LEU A 87 6.64 3.43 -18.82
N GLN A 88 5.42 3.87 -19.15
CA GLN A 88 5.02 4.23 -20.52
C GLN A 88 5.42 5.67 -20.90
N GLY A 89 6.06 6.43 -20.01
CA GLY A 89 6.40 7.84 -20.22
C GLY A 89 5.22 8.81 -20.07
N LYS A 90 4.05 8.34 -19.64
CA LYS A 90 2.84 9.14 -19.40
C LYS A 90 2.90 9.80 -18.02
N ILE A 91 3.88 10.70 -17.84
CA ILE A 91 4.21 11.27 -16.53
C ILE A 91 3.05 12.05 -15.91
N LYS A 92 2.38 12.91 -16.69
CA LYS A 92 1.25 13.72 -16.20
C LYS A 92 0.12 12.83 -15.66
N ASP A 93 -0.26 11.82 -16.44
CA ASP A 93 -1.29 10.86 -16.02
C ASP A 93 -0.87 10.12 -14.73
N ALA A 94 0.42 9.75 -14.60
CA ALA A 94 0.94 9.08 -13.42
C ALA A 94 0.97 10.01 -12.18
N GLU A 95 1.35 11.27 -12.35
CA GLU A 95 1.34 12.31 -11.30
C GLU A 95 -0.08 12.58 -10.80
N GLU A 96 -1.07 12.64 -11.69
CA GLU A 96 -2.48 12.77 -11.31
C GLU A 96 -2.96 11.61 -10.43
N ARG A 97 -2.50 10.39 -10.68
CA ARG A 97 -2.84 9.22 -9.85
C ARG A 97 -2.29 9.29 -8.43
N ILE A 98 -1.20 10.03 -8.21
CA ILE A 98 -0.57 10.20 -6.91
C ILE A 98 -0.78 11.60 -6.32
N ALA A 99 -1.61 12.42 -6.96
CA ALA A 99 -1.86 13.79 -6.55
C ALA A 99 -2.43 13.85 -5.12
N PHE A 100 -2.16 14.96 -4.44
CA PHE A 100 -2.71 15.22 -3.11
C PHE A 100 -4.24 15.17 -3.16
N GLY A 101 -4.87 14.45 -2.22
CA GLY A 101 -6.32 14.23 -2.21
C GLY A 101 -6.83 13.21 -3.24
N GLY A 102 -5.94 12.63 -4.06
CA GLY A 102 -6.25 11.54 -4.98
C GLY A 102 -6.61 10.24 -4.27
N GLU A 103 -7.13 9.28 -5.04
CA GLU A 103 -7.60 7.98 -4.50
C GLU A 103 -6.51 7.24 -3.72
N LEU A 104 -5.27 7.24 -4.22
CA LEU A 104 -4.16 6.50 -3.61
C LEU A 104 -3.79 7.07 -2.22
N ILE A 105 -3.85 8.39 -2.05
CA ILE A 105 -3.67 9.06 -0.75
C ILE A 105 -4.84 8.74 0.19
N LYS A 106 -6.08 8.76 -0.31
CA LYS A 106 -7.27 8.42 0.48
C LYS A 106 -7.22 6.97 0.99
N LEU A 107 -6.85 6.03 0.13
CA LEU A 107 -6.67 4.61 0.48
C LEU A 107 -5.56 4.44 1.52
N SER A 108 -4.45 5.17 1.38
CA SER A 108 -3.37 5.18 2.38
C SER A 108 -3.83 5.70 3.75
N GLY A 109 -4.53 6.84 3.77
CA GLY A 109 -5.06 7.41 5.00
C GLY A 109 -6.08 6.49 5.67
N LYS A 110 -6.99 5.90 4.88
CA LYS A 110 -7.95 4.90 5.37
C LYS A 110 -7.25 3.69 5.97
N LEU A 111 -6.18 3.18 5.34
CA LEU A 111 -5.41 2.06 5.87
C LEU A 111 -4.88 2.34 7.29
N VAL A 112 -4.24 3.50 7.49
CA VAL A 112 -3.72 3.91 8.80
C VAL A 112 -4.84 4.00 9.84
N LEU A 113 -6.01 4.52 9.48
CA LEU A 113 -7.17 4.59 10.38
C LEU A 113 -7.72 3.21 10.74
N LEU A 114 -7.68 2.25 9.81
CA LEU A 114 -8.10 0.87 10.09
C LEU A 114 -7.10 0.14 10.98
N LEU A 115 -5.79 0.32 10.73
CA LEU A 115 -4.74 -0.30 11.54
C LEU A 115 -4.78 0.15 13.01
N LYS A 116 -5.21 1.40 13.27
CA LYS A 116 -5.41 1.92 14.64
C LYS A 116 -6.57 1.27 15.41
N LYS A 117 -7.40 0.45 14.75
CA LYS A 117 -8.55 -0.24 15.36
C LYS A 117 -8.24 -1.70 15.74
N ILE A 118 -7.06 -2.21 15.36
CA ILE A 118 -6.54 -3.53 15.77
C ILE A 118 -6.10 -3.44 17.23
#